data_AF-A0A2V7RIA3-F1
#
_entry.id   AF-A0A2V7RIA3-F1
#
_cell.length_a   1.000
_cell.length_b   1.000
_cell.length_c   1.000
_cell.angle_alpha   90.00
_cell.angle_beta   90.00
_cell.angle_gamma   90.00
#
_symmetry.space_group_name_H-M   'P 1'
#
loop_
_entity.id
_entity.type
_entity.pdbx_description
1 polymer ?
#
loop_
_entity_poly.entity_id
_entity_poly.type
_entity_poly.pdbx_seq_one_letter_code
_entity_poly.pdbx_strand_id
1 'polypeptide(L)'
;MPAAPPAEAQRNWQLLDETIDGVPGISAERAERELLAGKRPARTVLVAVIDGGVDTAHVDLRANLWTNPKEVPGNGRDDDNNGYVDDLHGWNFIGGR
;
A
#
# COMPACT_ATOMS: atom_id res chain seq x y z
N MET A 1 14.80 12.98 -41.76
CA MET A 1 13.90 11.92 -41.26
C MET A 1 13.56 12.26 -39.82
N PRO A 2 12.29 12.18 -39.38
CA PRO A 2 11.97 12.37 -37.97
C PRO A 2 12.59 11.24 -37.14
N ALA A 3 13.12 11.57 -35.96
CA ALA A 3 13.62 10.60 -35.02
C ALA A 3 12.47 9.70 -34.53
N ALA A 4 12.74 8.41 -34.34
CA ALA A 4 11.78 7.49 -33.74
C ALA A 4 11.40 7.98 -32.33
N PRO A 5 10.14 7.81 -31.91
CA PRO A 5 9.72 8.16 -30.55
C PRO A 5 10.56 7.37 -29.54
N PRO A 6 10.90 7.97 -28.38
CA PRO A 6 11.64 7.27 -27.34
C PRO A 6 10.88 6.02 -26.91
N ALA A 7 11.62 4.94 -26.68
CA ALA A 7 11.04 3.69 -26.18
C ALA A 7 10.34 3.94 -24.84
N GLU A 8 9.13 3.38 -24.70
CA GLU A 8 8.32 3.53 -23.49
C GLU A 8 9.06 2.91 -22.30
N ALA A 9 9.16 3.65 -21.19
CA ALA A 9 9.82 3.14 -19.99
C ALA A 9 9.08 1.90 -19.47
N GLN A 10 9.84 0.90 -19.04
CA GLN A 10 9.27 -0.32 -18.49
C GLN A 10 8.36 0.01 -17.29
N ARG A 11 7.16 -0.59 -17.20
CA ARG A 11 6.13 -0.23 -16.20
C ARG A 11 6.59 -0.27 -14.73
N ASN A 12 7.61 -1.06 -14.41
CA ASN A 12 8.19 -1.24 -13.08
C ASN A 12 9.62 -0.68 -12.95
N TRP A 13 10.04 0.22 -13.85
CA TRP A 13 11.41 0.75 -13.90
C TRP A 13 11.93 1.22 -12.53
N GLN A 14 11.04 1.79 -11.69
CA GLN A 14 11.40 2.30 -10.38
C GLN A 14 11.92 1.21 -9.44
N LEU A 15 11.57 -0.06 -9.65
CA LEU A 15 11.97 -1.18 -8.79
C LEU A 15 13.28 -1.87 -9.25
N LEU A 16 13.75 -1.52 -10.44
CA LEU A 16 14.91 -2.14 -11.10
C LEU A 16 16.24 -1.60 -10.54
N ASP A 17 17.35 -2.23 -10.95
CA ASP A 17 18.71 -1.89 -10.52
C ASP A 17 19.58 -1.44 -11.70
N GLU A 18 20.39 -0.42 -11.48
CA GLU A 18 21.22 0.20 -12.53
C GLU A 18 22.26 -0.77 -13.10
N THR A 19 22.86 -1.60 -12.24
CA THR A 19 24.01 -2.43 -12.60
C THR A 19 23.61 -3.71 -13.33
N ILE A 20 22.45 -4.26 -13.00
CA ILE A 20 21.97 -5.53 -13.58
C ILE A 20 20.90 -5.34 -14.66
N ASP A 21 20.02 -4.34 -14.50
CA ASP A 21 18.90 -4.10 -15.42
C ASP A 21 19.19 -2.91 -16.35
N GLY A 22 20.25 -2.13 -16.10
CA GLY A 22 20.59 -0.93 -16.86
C GLY A 22 19.65 0.25 -16.60
N VAL A 23 18.81 0.17 -15.58
CA VAL A 23 17.78 1.16 -15.23
C VAL A 23 18.04 1.69 -13.83
N PRO A 24 18.21 3.01 -13.62
CA PRO A 24 18.51 3.60 -12.32
C PRO A 24 17.27 3.67 -11.41
N GLY A 25 16.75 2.51 -11.01
CA GLY A 25 15.70 2.37 -10.00
C GLY A 25 16.25 2.20 -8.59
N ILE A 26 15.39 1.83 -7.63
CA ILE A 26 15.76 1.66 -6.21
C ILE A 26 16.25 0.25 -5.86
N SER A 27 16.48 -0.62 -6.84
CA SER A 27 16.94 -2.00 -6.66
C SER A 27 16.05 -2.87 -5.75
N ALA A 28 14.75 -2.56 -5.65
CA ALA A 28 13.81 -3.23 -4.75
C ALA A 28 13.62 -4.72 -5.12
N GLU A 29 13.48 -5.04 -6.40
CA GLU A 29 13.34 -6.44 -6.83
C GLU A 29 14.60 -7.25 -6.57
N ARG A 30 15.78 -6.62 -6.72
CA ARG A 30 17.05 -7.26 -6.38
C ARG A 30 17.13 -7.56 -4.88
N ALA A 31 16.73 -6.60 -4.04
CA ALA A 31 16.68 -6.82 -2.59
C ALA A 31 15.71 -7.95 -2.21
N GLU A 32 14.57 -8.06 -2.88
CA GLU A 32 13.64 -9.17 -2.68
C GLU A 32 14.29 -10.52 -3.06
N ARG A 33 14.92 -10.60 -4.23
CA ARG A 33 15.58 -11.82 -4.72
C ARG A 33 16.80 -12.24 -3.89
N GLU A 34 17.61 -11.30 -3.40
CA GLU A 34 18.88 -11.59 -2.73
C GLU A 34 18.74 -11.58 -1.21
N LEU A 35 18.13 -10.54 -0.64
CA LEU A 35 18.08 -10.33 0.81
C LEU A 35 16.89 -11.02 1.45
N LEU A 36 15.76 -11.12 0.74
CA LEU A 36 14.55 -11.75 1.26
C LEU A 36 14.37 -13.21 0.80
N ALA A 37 15.25 -13.71 -0.07
CA ALA A 37 15.24 -15.10 -0.51
C ALA A 37 15.14 -16.08 0.66
N GLY A 38 14.09 -16.91 0.65
CA GLY A 38 13.85 -17.93 1.66
C GLY A 38 13.45 -17.40 3.04
N LYS A 39 13.32 -16.08 3.23
CA LYS A 39 12.83 -15.48 4.47
C LYS A 39 11.31 -15.48 4.48
N ARG A 40 10.73 -15.67 5.66
CA ARG A 40 9.28 -15.52 5.90
C ARG A 40 9.06 -14.36 6.86
N PRO A 41 7.95 -13.62 6.74
CA PRO A 41 7.58 -12.61 7.72
C PRO A 41 7.51 -13.24 9.13
N ALA A 42 8.23 -12.66 10.09
CA ALA A 42 8.24 -13.16 11.47
C ALA A 42 6.94 -12.83 12.23
N ARG A 43 6.27 -11.75 11.84
CA ARG A 43 5.00 -11.29 12.40
C ARG A 43 4.30 -10.35 11.41
N THR A 44 2.99 -10.23 11.55
CA THR A 44 2.22 -9.18 10.89
C THR A 44 2.53 -7.83 11.55
N VAL A 45 2.73 -6.79 10.74
CA VAL A 45 2.98 -5.42 11.20
C VAL A 45 1.78 -4.58 10.82
N LEU A 46 1.20 -3.88 11.80
CA LEU A 46 0.18 -2.88 11.53
C LEU A 46 0.87 -1.57 11.14
N VAL A 47 0.51 -1.03 9.99
CA VAL A 47 1.08 0.22 9.43
C VAL A 47 -0.06 1.22 9.26
N ALA A 48 0.10 2.41 9.84
CA ALA A 48 -0.82 3.52 9.62
C ALA A 48 -0.36 4.37 8.43
N VAL A 49 -1.26 4.59 7.47
CA VAL A 49 -1.02 5.49 6.33
C VAL A 49 -1.80 6.78 6.58
N ILE A 50 -1.09 7.91 6.63
CA ILE A 50 -1.68 9.24 6.81
C ILE A 50 -1.55 9.99 5.49
N ASP A 51 -2.61 9.97 4.70
CA ASP A 51 -2.69 10.54 3.35
C ASP A 51 -4.13 11.01 3.07
N GLY A 52 -4.48 11.29 1.81
CA GLY A 52 -5.85 11.60 1.36
C GLY A 52 -6.84 10.43 1.43
N GLY A 53 -6.43 9.29 1.97
CA GLY A 53 -7.22 8.07 2.11
C GLY A 53 -6.65 6.89 1.35
N VAL A 54 -7.38 5.77 1.38
CA VAL A 54 -7.05 4.54 0.64
C VAL A 54 -8.32 4.01 -0.02
N ASP A 55 -8.19 3.47 -1.22
CA ASP A 55 -9.29 2.76 -1.88
C ASP A 55 -9.50 1.40 -1.20
N THR A 56 -10.51 1.31 -0.34
CA THR A 56 -10.85 0.09 0.39
C THR A 56 -11.50 -0.98 -0.48
N ALA A 57 -11.94 -0.64 -1.70
CA ALA A 57 -12.52 -1.58 -2.66
C ALA A 57 -11.47 -2.18 -3.61
N HIS A 58 -10.23 -1.70 -3.59
CA HIS A 58 -9.18 -2.17 -4.49
C HIS A 58 -8.85 -3.64 -4.25
N VAL A 59 -8.95 -4.45 -5.31
CA VAL A 59 -8.78 -5.92 -5.28
C VAL A 59 -7.44 -6.33 -4.65
N ASP A 60 -6.34 -5.68 -5.05
CA ASP A 60 -5.01 -6.04 -4.54
C ASP A 60 -4.73 -5.51 -3.12
N LEU A 61 -5.49 -4.54 -2.62
CA LEU A 61 -5.30 -3.99 -1.28
C LEU A 61 -6.12 -4.74 -0.23
N ARG A 62 -7.26 -5.32 -0.64
CA ARG A 62 -8.24 -5.96 0.25
C ARG A 62 -7.63 -6.96 1.24
N ALA A 63 -6.61 -7.72 0.83
CA ALA A 63 -5.96 -8.71 1.69
C ALA A 63 -5.10 -8.09 2.82
N ASN A 64 -4.69 -6.83 2.65
CA ASN A 64 -3.76 -6.12 3.55
C ASN A 64 -4.44 -4.99 4.34
N LEU A 65 -5.73 -4.70 4.08
CA LEU A 65 -6.46 -3.69 4.84
C LEU A 65 -6.65 -4.15 6.29
N TRP A 66 -6.26 -3.29 7.22
CA TRP A 66 -6.60 -3.48 8.62
C TRP A 66 -8.11 -3.33 8.83
N THR A 67 -8.67 -4.15 9.71
CA THR A 67 -10.09 -4.08 10.11
C THR A 67 -10.14 -3.81 11.61
N ASN A 68 -10.85 -2.77 12.05
CA ASN A 68 -11.04 -2.48 13.46
C ASN A 68 -11.88 -3.61 14.08
N PRO A 69 -11.30 -4.46 14.96
CA PRO A 69 -12.02 -5.59 15.53
C PRO A 69 -13.04 -5.17 16.60
N LYS A 70 -13.06 -3.89 16.97
CA LYS A 70 -13.97 -3.35 17.99
C LYS A 70 -15.22 -2.68 17.41
N GLU A 71 -15.25 -2.44 16.10
CA GLU A 71 -16.39 -1.86 15.40
C GLU A 71 -17.31 -2.94 14.81
N VAL A 72 -18.62 -2.73 14.87
CA VAL A 72 -19.62 -3.55 14.18
C VAL A 72 -19.98 -2.89 12.85
N PRO A 73 -19.67 -3.52 11.70
CA PRO A 73 -19.87 -2.88 10.40
C PRO A 73 -21.30 -2.39 10.15
N GLY A 74 -21.46 -1.09 9.91
CA GLY A 74 -22.69 -0.51 9.36
C GLY A 74 -23.83 -0.40 10.37
N ASN A 75 -23.50 -0.31 11.66
CA ASN A 75 -24.51 -0.14 12.70
C ASN A 75 -24.81 1.34 13.02
N GLY A 76 -24.03 2.27 12.45
CA GLY A 76 -24.18 3.71 12.64
C GLY A 76 -23.75 4.21 14.02
N ARG A 77 -22.92 3.44 14.74
CA ARG A 77 -22.45 3.75 16.10
C ARG A 77 -20.93 3.75 16.13
N ASP A 78 -20.40 4.42 17.14
CA ASP A 78 -19.02 4.30 17.59
C ASP A 78 -19.04 3.23 18.70
N ASP A 79 -18.68 2.00 18.37
CA ASP A 79 -18.77 0.87 19.30
C ASP A 79 -17.61 0.85 20.29
N ASP A 80 -16.45 1.38 19.90
CA ASP A 80 -15.24 1.40 20.71
C ASP A 80 -15.02 2.70 21.51
N ASN A 81 -15.90 3.69 21.32
CA ASN A 81 -15.89 5.03 21.90
C ASN A 81 -14.61 5.82 21.60
N ASN A 82 -14.04 5.67 20.40
CA ASN A 82 -12.84 6.39 19.96
C ASN A 82 -13.15 7.79 19.38
N GLY A 83 -14.42 8.15 19.22
CA GLY A 83 -14.88 9.43 18.66
C GLY A 83 -15.20 9.38 17.17
N TYR A 84 -15.16 8.21 16.54
CA TYR A 84 -15.45 8.03 15.12
C TYR A 84 -16.48 6.91 14.92
N VAL A 85 -17.49 7.19 14.12
CA VAL A 85 -18.56 6.23 13.83
C VAL A 85 -18.14 5.31 12.69
N ASP A 86 -18.31 4.00 12.87
CA ASP A 86 -18.09 2.96 11.86
C ASP A 86 -16.68 3.00 11.19
N ASP A 87 -15.60 3.22 11.96
CA ASP A 87 -14.22 3.32 11.45
C ASP A 87 -13.56 1.98 11.10
N LEU A 88 -14.24 1.18 10.28
CA LEU A 88 -13.85 -0.21 10.02
C LEU A 88 -12.44 -0.38 9.44
N HIS A 89 -12.01 0.52 8.56
CA HIS A 89 -10.70 0.46 7.89
C HIS A 89 -9.82 1.69 8.18
N GLY A 90 -10.14 2.40 9.27
CA GLY A 90 -9.51 3.66 9.66
C GLY A 90 -10.46 4.85 9.58
N TRP A 91 -9.90 6.05 9.72
CA TRP A 91 -10.66 7.29 9.90
C TRP A 91 -10.48 8.26 8.74
N ASN A 92 -11.50 9.09 8.53
CA ASN A 92 -11.39 10.29 7.71
C ASN A 92 -11.43 11.53 8.62
N PHE A 93 -10.32 12.27 8.68
CA PHE A 93 -10.22 13.50 9.47
C PHE A 93 -10.89 14.72 8.81
N ILE A 94 -11.13 14.67 7.50
CA ILE A 94 -11.77 15.75 6.74
C ILE A 94 -13.28 15.50 6.76
N GLY A 95 -13.96 16.08 7.75
CA GLY A 95 -15.40 15.93 7.92
C GLY A 95 -15.84 15.55 9.33
N GLY A 96 -14.93 15.54 10.31
CA GLY A 96 -15.30 15.51 11.72
C GLY A 96 -16.30 16.62 12.01
N ARG A 97 -17.51 16.24 12.43
CA ARG A 97 -18.42 17.16 13.11
C ARG A 97 -17.96 17.36 14.55
#